data_AF-S4NIW2-F1
#
_entry.id   AF-S4NIW2-F1
#
_cell.length_a   1.000
_cell.length_b   1.000
_cell.length_c   1.000
_cell.angle_alpha   90.00
_cell.angle_beta   90.00
_cell.angle_gamma   90.00
#
_symmetry.space_group_name_H-M   'P 1'
#
loop_
_entity.id
_entity.type
_entity.pdbx_description
1 polymer ?
#
loop_
_entity_poly.entity_id
_entity_poly.type
_entity_poly.pdbx_seq_one_letter_code
_entity_poly.pdbx_strand_id
1 'polypeptide(L)'
;MNERIGFQYVVDCYTGGAVLKKYLAKGIAVVVALGGLFAFSNVTQVQAKSSYRITKTKNYSSKTPFYNKGNAYMWNASHTKKILNMKNHPRTQWYRAKSVIMKHGSKKAVYYKLVNVYKPWNGYVWRGNLVKGYGPKYSGHYRIGYFKLNQDFPTTINVDNNPVKVTLPSGTVFRGATYVYKQKTWITLSVGSLSNHFLTSLGIKLNSSQFDVRNITLLYSSKDLNPTPPSYLTSISAPDFLFPRTTGDTDGKTSPDWQNNLYVGKSEITWGAQLPYLRTTTDGYVEYYGNITGQTQGFSIWGNPLGVPPTASEQILDSEKSGNTLTLYYASHMEGLQDKQVTHNGRSMYQLIIQKQSEPVVVKNYYSDGKLSEKTVYEQYLVGGQPFHNLDLQYDYEYGD
;
A
#
# COMPACT_ATOMS: atom_id res chain seq x y z
N MET A 1 22.53 1.30 28.90
CA MET A 1 21.42 2.27 28.80
C MET A 1 21.65 3.13 27.57
N ASN A 2 21.01 2.81 26.46
CA ASN A 2 21.02 3.60 25.23
C ASN A 2 19.60 3.59 24.68
N GLU A 3 18.89 4.71 24.86
CA GLU A 3 17.56 4.93 24.29
C GLU A 3 17.69 5.09 22.77
N ARG A 4 17.25 4.08 22.01
CA ARG A 4 17.02 4.18 20.58
C ARG A 4 15.65 4.81 20.34
N ILE A 5 15.61 6.08 20.02
CA ILE A 5 14.42 6.76 19.50
C ILE A 5 14.23 6.29 18.04
N GLY A 6 13.39 5.28 17.85
CA GLY A 6 12.96 4.79 16.54
C GLY A 6 11.83 5.65 15.97
N PHE A 7 12.11 6.43 14.92
CA PHE A 7 11.07 7.10 14.14
C PHE A 7 10.45 6.11 13.14
N GLN A 8 9.23 5.65 13.43
CA GLN A 8 8.37 4.92 12.50
C GLN A 8 7.87 5.88 11.41
N TYR A 9 8.29 5.69 10.16
CA TYR A 9 7.74 6.43 9.02
C TYR A 9 6.51 5.70 8.49
N VAL A 10 5.32 6.18 8.84
CA VAL A 10 4.06 5.82 8.19
C VAL A 10 4.07 6.40 6.78
N VAL A 11 3.95 5.54 5.77
CA VAL A 11 3.81 5.93 4.37
C VAL A 11 2.32 6.05 4.06
N ASP A 12 1.77 7.25 4.21
CA ASP A 12 0.42 7.54 3.74
C ASP A 12 0.39 7.50 2.21
N CYS A 13 -0.26 6.45 1.68
CA CYS A 13 -0.64 6.37 0.29
C CYS A 13 -2.01 7.06 0.12
N TYR A 14 -2.04 8.10 -0.72
CA TYR A 14 -3.24 8.67 -1.33
C TYR A 14 -4.40 9.04 -0.40
N THR A 15 -4.27 10.18 0.28
CA THR A 15 -5.41 11.07 0.53
C THR A 15 -5.14 12.41 -0.13
N GLY A 16 -5.96 12.75 -1.13
CA GLY A 16 -6.07 14.12 -1.60
C GLY A 16 -6.74 14.94 -0.50
N GLY A 17 -6.13 16.08 -0.16
CA GLY A 17 -6.77 17.12 0.64
C GLY A 17 -6.44 17.11 2.14
N ALA A 18 -5.64 18.11 2.53
CA ALA A 18 -5.65 18.80 3.82
C ALA A 18 -5.33 18.01 5.11
N VAL A 19 -4.04 17.87 5.45
CA VAL A 19 -3.57 18.13 6.83
C VAL A 19 -2.15 18.72 6.77
N LEU A 20 -2.05 20.05 6.74
CA LEU A 20 -0.80 20.75 7.05
C LEU A 20 -1.14 21.94 7.95
N LYS A 21 -1.14 21.73 9.27
CA LYS A 21 -1.03 22.79 10.28
C LYS A 21 -0.72 22.15 11.64
N LYS A 22 0.21 22.77 12.38
CA LYS A 22 0.87 22.31 13.63
C LYS A 22 1.96 21.29 13.29
N TYR A 23 3.25 21.61 13.29
CA TYR A 23 4.05 22.13 14.40
C TYR A 23 5.16 23.07 13.90
N LEU A 24 5.08 24.35 14.22
CA LEU A 24 6.20 25.29 14.09
C LEU A 24 6.08 26.36 15.19
N ALA A 25 6.35 25.97 16.43
CA ALA A 25 6.65 26.91 17.52
C ALA A 25 7.15 26.09 18.71
N LYS A 26 8.46 26.14 18.98
CA LYS A 26 9.10 26.10 20.30
C LYS A 26 10.62 26.00 20.12
N GLY A 27 11.32 27.00 20.65
CA GLY A 27 12.79 27.03 20.69
C GLY A 27 13.40 28.42 20.50
N ILE A 28 12.84 29.45 21.16
CA ILE A 28 13.53 30.73 21.38
C ILE A 28 14.34 30.61 22.67
N ALA A 29 15.64 30.92 22.54
CA ALA A 29 16.60 31.45 23.51
C ALA A 29 16.71 30.86 24.93
N VAL A 30 17.92 30.37 25.26
CA VAL A 30 18.61 30.77 26.50
C VAL A 30 20.11 30.93 26.17
N VAL A 31 20.59 32.18 26.29
CA VAL A 31 22.00 32.53 26.45
C VAL A 31 22.15 32.88 27.94
N VAL A 32 22.98 32.13 28.67
CA VAL A 32 23.60 32.63 29.91
C VAL A 32 25.04 32.14 29.93
N ALA A 33 25.92 33.12 30.09
CA ALA A 33 27.36 33.01 30.06
C ALA A 33 27.94 32.53 31.40
N LEU A 34 28.92 31.64 31.34
CA LEU A 34 30.02 31.41 32.28
C LEU A 34 31.16 30.86 31.40
N GLY A 35 32.26 31.56 31.12
CA GLY A 35 33.28 31.98 32.08
C GLY A 35 34.42 30.95 32.08
N GLY A 36 35.34 31.03 31.12
CA GLY A 36 36.50 30.14 31.05
C GLY A 36 37.40 30.42 29.84
N LEU A 37 38.56 31.04 30.09
CA LEU A 37 39.62 31.28 29.11
C LEU A 37 40.10 29.96 28.48
N PHE A 38 39.88 29.80 27.18
CA PHE A 38 40.73 28.99 26.32
C PHE A 38 41.04 29.78 25.06
N ALA A 39 42.31 30.13 24.88
CA ALA A 39 42.83 30.73 23.67
C ALA A 39 42.78 29.70 22.53
N PHE A 40 41.64 29.62 21.84
CA PHE A 40 41.56 28.97 20.54
C PHE A 40 41.91 30.00 19.48
N SER A 41 43.00 29.75 18.77
CA SER A 41 43.34 30.42 17.52
C SER A 41 42.12 30.41 16.60
N ASN A 42 41.61 31.60 16.29
CA ASN A 42 40.61 31.80 15.25
C ASN A 42 41.27 31.45 13.91
N VAL A 43 41.27 30.17 13.54
CA VAL A 43 41.28 29.81 12.13
C VAL A 43 39.93 30.30 11.61
N THR A 44 39.90 31.53 11.11
CA THR A 44 38.81 31.98 10.24
C THR A 44 38.79 31.03 9.07
N GLN A 45 37.94 30.02 9.16
CA GLN A 45 37.60 29.18 8.04
C GLN A 45 36.93 30.12 7.04
N VAL A 46 37.70 30.64 6.08
CA VAL A 46 37.21 31.52 5.03
C VAL A 46 36.14 30.72 4.28
N GLN A 47 34.89 30.95 4.67
CA GLN A 47 33.75 30.27 4.08
C GLN A 47 33.57 30.91 2.71
N ALA A 48 34.12 30.26 1.68
CA ALA A 48 34.10 30.75 0.31
C ALA A 48 32.67 31.19 -0.06
N LYS A 49 32.49 32.51 -0.26
CA LYS A 49 31.21 33.11 -0.62
C LYS A 49 30.75 32.50 -1.94
N SER A 50 29.66 31.74 -1.90
CA SER A 50 29.14 31.09 -3.10
C SER A 50 28.83 32.12 -4.19
N SER A 51 29.40 31.87 -5.36
CA SER A 51 29.12 32.57 -6.61
C SER A 51 27.84 32.10 -7.30
N TYR A 52 27.20 31.02 -6.79
CA TYR A 52 25.95 30.49 -7.32
C TYR A 52 24.74 31.16 -6.66
N ARG A 53 23.77 31.56 -7.47
CA ARG A 53 22.50 32.16 -7.02
C ARG A 53 21.32 31.50 -7.71
N ILE A 54 20.29 31.11 -6.96
CA ILE A 54 19.02 30.69 -7.53
C ILE A 54 18.23 31.94 -7.91
N THR A 55 17.86 32.08 -9.19
CA THR A 55 17.15 33.26 -9.71
C THR A 55 15.68 32.99 -10.03
N LYS A 56 15.29 31.72 -10.20
CA LYS A 56 13.90 31.31 -10.42
C LYS A 56 13.67 29.93 -9.84
N THR A 57 12.49 29.72 -9.26
CA THR A 57 12.08 28.43 -8.69
C THR A 57 10.69 28.06 -9.19
N LYS A 58 10.52 26.79 -9.56
CA LYS A 58 9.23 26.15 -9.79
C LYS A 58 9.12 24.93 -8.87
N ASN A 59 8.10 24.93 -8.02
CA ASN A 59 7.78 23.80 -7.14
C ASN A 59 6.90 22.78 -7.88
N TYR A 60 6.99 21.51 -7.50
CA TYR A 60 6.14 20.44 -8.02
C TYR A 60 5.52 19.68 -6.85
N SER A 61 4.22 19.40 -6.95
CA SER A 61 3.50 18.50 -6.03
C SER A 61 3.66 17.04 -6.41
N SER A 62 3.92 16.73 -7.69
CA SER A 62 4.05 15.36 -8.17
C SER A 62 5.45 14.77 -7.97
N LYS A 63 5.50 13.54 -7.45
CA LYS A 63 6.73 12.75 -7.30
C LYS A 63 7.15 12.15 -8.65
N THR A 64 7.71 12.98 -9.53
CA THR A 64 8.23 12.50 -10.83
C THR A 64 9.61 11.83 -10.66
N PRO A 65 9.80 10.56 -11.06
CA PRO A 65 11.07 9.85 -10.93
C PRO A 65 12.11 10.31 -11.97
N PHE A 66 13.38 10.32 -11.58
CA PHE A 66 14.56 10.54 -12.43
C PHE A 66 15.72 9.62 -12.01
N TYR A 67 16.58 9.28 -12.96
CA TYR A 67 17.86 8.61 -12.72
C TYR A 67 19.01 9.34 -13.42
N ASN A 68 20.26 9.12 -12.98
CA ASN A 68 21.44 9.71 -13.62
C ASN A 68 21.94 8.83 -14.78
N LYS A 69 22.29 9.44 -15.91
CA LYS A 69 22.84 8.74 -17.09
C LYS A 69 24.34 8.52 -17.08
N GLY A 70 25.04 9.02 -16.05
CA GLY A 70 26.50 8.97 -15.96
C GLY A 70 27.02 9.49 -14.63
N ASN A 71 28.25 10.01 -14.63
CA ASN A 71 28.86 10.60 -13.44
C ASN A 71 28.20 11.96 -13.12
N ALA A 72 27.45 12.02 -12.03
CA ALA A 72 26.70 13.21 -11.64
C ALA A 72 26.81 13.44 -10.14
N TYR A 73 27.07 14.68 -9.75
CA TYR A 73 27.12 15.09 -8.37
C TYR A 73 25.83 15.80 -7.96
N MET A 74 25.35 15.47 -6.77
CA MET A 74 24.33 16.24 -6.07
C MET A 74 25.00 17.29 -5.20
N TRP A 75 24.56 18.54 -5.32
CA TRP A 75 25.14 19.67 -4.63
C TRP A 75 24.16 20.30 -3.64
N ASN A 76 24.69 20.97 -2.63
CA ASN A 76 23.90 21.92 -1.86
C ASN A 76 23.47 23.13 -2.71
N ALA A 77 22.53 23.94 -2.21
CA ALA A 77 21.99 25.08 -2.96
C ALA A 77 23.08 26.08 -3.40
N SER A 78 24.10 26.27 -2.58
CA SER A 78 25.22 27.17 -2.81
C SER A 78 26.34 26.57 -3.67
N HIS A 79 26.24 25.30 -4.12
CA HIS A 79 27.29 24.66 -4.92
C HIS A 79 28.69 24.67 -4.28
N THR A 80 28.76 24.75 -2.95
CA THR A 80 30.03 24.72 -2.20
C THR A 80 30.35 23.33 -1.65
N LYS A 81 29.35 22.45 -1.56
CA LYS A 81 29.52 21.08 -1.02
C LYS A 81 28.85 20.05 -1.91
N LYS A 82 29.61 19.02 -2.28
CA LYS A 82 29.08 17.78 -2.87
C LYS A 82 28.39 16.99 -1.76
N ILE A 83 27.12 16.67 -1.95
CA ILE A 83 26.34 15.83 -1.03
C ILE A 83 26.63 14.36 -1.29
N LEU A 84 26.62 13.96 -2.55
CA LEU A 84 26.99 12.60 -2.99
C LEU A 84 27.31 12.56 -4.48
N ASN A 85 27.97 11.49 -4.90
CA ASN A 85 28.08 11.10 -6.30
C ASN A 85 26.99 10.08 -6.63
N MET A 86 26.07 10.44 -7.52
CA MET A 86 24.94 9.59 -7.90
C MET A 86 25.36 8.31 -8.62
N LYS A 87 26.56 8.26 -9.23
CA LYS A 87 27.11 7.05 -9.85
C LYS A 87 27.28 5.90 -8.85
N ASN A 88 27.57 6.22 -7.58
CA ASN A 88 27.76 5.24 -6.51
C ASN A 88 26.43 4.70 -5.96
N HIS A 89 25.30 5.20 -6.45
CA HIS A 89 23.97 4.84 -5.99
C HIS A 89 23.05 4.43 -7.15
N PRO A 90 23.45 3.45 -7.99
CA PRO A 90 22.75 3.14 -9.24
C PRO A 90 21.38 2.47 -9.04
N ARG A 91 21.12 1.94 -7.83
CA ARG A 91 19.81 1.40 -7.42
C ARG A 91 18.94 2.42 -6.68
N THR A 92 19.38 3.67 -6.53
CA THR A 92 18.61 4.70 -5.83
C THR A 92 17.68 5.44 -6.79
N GLN A 93 16.42 5.57 -6.41
CA GLN A 93 15.45 6.37 -7.14
C GLN A 93 15.39 7.79 -6.61
N TRP A 94 15.31 8.76 -7.53
CA TRP A 94 15.25 10.18 -7.21
C TRP A 94 13.94 10.78 -7.67
N TYR A 95 13.38 11.68 -6.86
CA TYR A 95 12.12 12.37 -7.16
C TYR A 95 12.35 13.87 -7.24
N ARG A 96 11.81 14.51 -8.28
CA ARG A 96 11.94 15.97 -8.45
C ARG A 96 10.95 16.71 -7.55
N ALA A 97 11.48 17.46 -6.58
CA ALA A 97 10.71 18.39 -5.77
C ALA A 97 10.62 19.80 -6.40
N LYS A 98 11.73 20.27 -7.01
CA LYS A 98 11.81 21.62 -7.61
C LYS A 98 12.60 21.61 -8.91
N SER A 99 12.30 22.59 -9.75
CA SER A 99 13.20 23.05 -10.83
C SER A 99 13.64 24.46 -10.50
N VAL A 100 14.94 24.74 -10.63
CA VAL A 100 15.51 26.06 -10.37
C VAL A 100 16.42 26.50 -11.50
N ILE A 101 16.48 27.81 -11.74
CA ILE A 101 17.53 28.41 -12.56
C ILE A 101 18.63 28.87 -11.61
N MET A 102 19.81 28.28 -11.72
CA MET A 102 21.00 28.72 -11.01
C MET A 102 21.89 29.55 -11.93
N LYS A 103 22.32 30.71 -11.45
CA LYS A 103 23.23 31.64 -12.11
C LYS A 103 24.62 31.55 -11.45
N HIS A 104 25.65 31.48 -12.27
CA HIS A 104 27.06 31.57 -11.86
C HIS A 104 27.78 32.52 -12.81
N GLY A 105 28.15 33.72 -12.33
CA GLY A 105 28.57 34.81 -13.21
C GLY A 105 27.47 35.16 -14.21
N SER A 106 27.78 35.20 -15.51
CA SER A 106 26.79 35.42 -16.58
C SER A 106 26.02 34.15 -16.99
N LYS A 107 26.51 32.97 -16.61
CA LYS A 107 25.94 31.68 -17.05
C LYS A 107 24.72 31.31 -16.22
N LYS A 108 23.70 30.75 -16.88
CA LYS A 108 22.48 30.20 -16.24
C LYS A 108 22.29 28.75 -16.66
N ALA A 109 21.88 27.91 -15.73
CA ALA A 109 21.50 26.54 -16.03
C ALA A 109 20.33 26.09 -15.16
N VAL A 110 19.58 25.12 -15.67
CA VAL A 110 18.44 24.52 -14.95
C VAL A 110 18.93 23.35 -14.13
N TYR A 111 18.63 23.39 -12.83
CA TYR A 111 18.89 22.32 -11.87
C TYR A 111 17.58 21.78 -11.34
N TYR A 112 17.55 20.48 -11.06
CA TYR A 112 16.47 19.86 -10.32
C TYR A 112 16.88 19.66 -8.87
N LYS A 113 16.01 20.09 -7.95
CA LYS A 113 16.09 19.63 -6.56
C LYS A 113 15.50 18.22 -6.51
N LEU A 114 16.37 17.24 -6.30
CA LEU A 114 16.00 15.84 -6.13
C LEU A 114 15.91 15.50 -4.65
N VAL A 115 15.00 14.59 -4.32
CA VAL A 115 14.82 14.00 -3.00
C VAL A 115 14.77 12.47 -3.14
N ASN A 116 15.23 11.77 -2.12
CA ASN A 116 14.95 10.35 -1.93
C ASN A 116 13.90 10.18 -0.82
N VAL A 117 13.05 9.16 -0.94
CA VAL A 117 11.95 8.92 0.02
C VAL A 117 12.37 8.05 1.21
N TYR A 118 13.49 7.34 1.12
CA TYR A 118 13.97 6.38 2.13
C TYR A 118 15.23 6.85 2.87
N LYS A 119 16.01 7.76 2.25
CA LYS A 119 17.24 8.32 2.80
C LYS A 119 17.11 9.84 2.83
N PRO A 120 17.75 10.52 3.79
CA PRO A 120 17.69 11.98 3.93
C PRO A 120 18.48 12.74 2.82
N TRP A 121 18.72 12.10 1.68
CA TRP A 121 19.43 12.69 0.56
C TRP A 121 18.52 13.63 -0.22
N ASN A 122 18.92 14.89 -0.27
CA ASN A 122 18.28 15.89 -1.09
C ASN A 122 19.29 16.94 -1.54
N GLY A 123 19.12 17.48 -2.74
CA GLY A 123 20.05 18.46 -3.29
C GLY A 123 19.80 18.76 -4.74
N TYR A 124 20.70 19.53 -5.35
CA TYR A 124 20.55 20.06 -6.70
C TYR A 124 21.47 19.32 -7.66
N VAL A 125 20.89 18.90 -8.79
CA VAL A 125 21.60 18.21 -9.87
C VAL A 125 21.27 18.92 -11.17
N TRP A 126 22.29 19.15 -12.00
CA TRP A 126 22.09 19.74 -13.32
C TRP A 126 21.18 18.86 -14.17
N ARG A 127 20.15 19.46 -14.79
CA ARG A 127 19.09 18.66 -15.44
C ARG A 127 19.60 17.76 -16.56
N GLY A 128 20.67 18.15 -17.27
CA GLY A 128 21.17 17.40 -18.42
C GLY A 128 21.87 16.09 -18.05
N ASN A 129 22.20 15.89 -16.77
CA ASN A 129 22.72 14.62 -16.24
C ASN A 129 21.62 13.63 -15.87
N LEU A 130 20.35 14.03 -15.98
CA LEU A 130 19.20 13.26 -15.54
C LEU A 130 18.38 12.79 -16.73
N VAL A 131 17.86 11.58 -16.62
CA VAL A 131 16.85 11.02 -17.50
C VAL A 131 15.58 10.82 -16.68
N LYS A 132 14.44 11.18 -17.25
CA LYS A 132 13.13 11.03 -16.63
C LYS A 132 12.80 9.53 -16.54
N GLY A 133 12.15 9.10 -15.46
CA GLY A 133 11.78 7.70 -15.24
C GLY A 133 12.62 6.98 -14.19
N TYR A 134 12.40 5.67 -14.11
CA TYR A 134 13.10 4.78 -13.18
C TYR A 134 14.48 4.37 -13.71
N GLY A 135 15.44 4.10 -12.81
CA GLY A 135 16.78 3.67 -13.19
C GLY A 135 16.84 2.22 -13.73
N PRO A 136 17.84 1.86 -14.56
CA PRO A 136 17.98 0.51 -15.12
C PRO A 136 18.29 -0.56 -14.07
N LYS A 137 18.91 -0.16 -12.94
CA LYS A 137 19.18 -1.04 -11.79
C LYS A 137 18.16 -0.83 -10.66
N TYR A 138 17.13 -0.02 -10.89
CA TYR A 138 16.08 0.23 -9.91
C TYR A 138 15.05 -0.90 -9.94
N SER A 139 14.75 -1.43 -8.76
CA SER A 139 13.70 -2.41 -8.50
C SER A 139 13.09 -2.05 -7.15
N GLY A 140 11.77 -1.88 -7.08
CA GLY A 140 11.11 -1.42 -5.87
C GLY A 140 10.02 -0.39 -6.14
N HIS A 141 9.27 -0.01 -5.10
CA HIS A 141 7.96 0.63 -5.16
C HIS A 141 6.86 -0.35 -5.56
N TYR A 142 6.13 -0.82 -4.56
CA TYR A 142 4.75 -1.24 -4.71
C TYR A 142 3.86 -0.02 -4.41
N ARG A 143 2.81 0.18 -5.21
CA ARG A 143 1.67 1.00 -4.79
C ARG A 143 0.46 0.12 -4.87
N ILE A 144 -0.25 0.00 -3.76
CA ILE A 144 -1.46 -0.77 -3.71
C ILE A 144 -2.63 0.20 -3.67
N GLY A 145 -3.67 -0.14 -4.41
CA GLY A 145 -4.85 0.70 -4.54
C GLY A 145 -5.93 0.01 -5.34
N TYR A 146 -6.98 0.77 -5.65
CA TYR A 146 -8.12 0.29 -6.38
C TYR A 146 -8.14 0.88 -7.78
N PHE A 147 -8.48 0.05 -8.75
CA PHE A 147 -8.49 0.40 -10.16
C PHE A 147 -9.82 -0.03 -10.77
N LYS A 148 -10.42 0.87 -11.53
CA LYS A 148 -11.65 0.61 -12.28
C LYS A 148 -11.32 0.50 -13.77
N LEU A 149 -11.84 -0.53 -14.43
CA LEU A 149 -11.80 -0.62 -15.89
C LEU A 149 -12.70 0.44 -16.53
N ASN A 150 -12.18 1.13 -17.53
CA ASN A 150 -12.93 2.13 -18.30
C ASN A 150 -13.54 1.57 -19.60
N GLN A 151 -13.23 0.32 -19.93
CA GLN A 151 -13.67 -0.38 -21.13
C GLN A 151 -13.58 -1.89 -20.89
N ASP A 152 -14.27 -2.66 -21.74
CA ASP A 152 -14.12 -4.12 -21.75
C ASP A 152 -12.68 -4.50 -22.08
N PHE A 153 -12.16 -5.50 -21.36
CA PHE A 153 -10.77 -5.89 -21.42
C PHE A 153 -10.64 -7.41 -21.65
N PRO A 154 -10.38 -7.85 -22.89
CA PRO A 154 -10.08 -9.25 -23.17
C PRO A 154 -8.73 -9.62 -22.57
N THR A 155 -8.69 -10.71 -21.82
CA THR A 155 -7.49 -11.17 -21.11
C THR A 155 -7.50 -12.68 -20.91
N THR A 156 -6.39 -13.20 -20.41
CA THR A 156 -6.27 -14.57 -19.93
C THR A 156 -6.05 -14.54 -18.41
N ILE A 157 -6.81 -15.34 -17.69
CA ILE A 157 -6.64 -15.58 -16.25
C ILE A 157 -6.12 -17.01 -16.10
N ASN A 158 -5.02 -17.18 -15.37
CA ASN A 158 -4.56 -18.52 -15.02
C ASN A 158 -5.37 -19.04 -13.83
N VAL A 159 -5.90 -20.24 -13.98
CA VAL A 159 -6.80 -20.93 -13.06
C VAL A 159 -6.21 -22.32 -12.84
N ASP A 160 -5.58 -22.57 -11.69
CA ASP A 160 -4.94 -23.85 -11.39
C ASP A 160 -3.92 -24.25 -12.49
N ASN A 161 -3.08 -23.30 -12.91
CA ASN A 161 -2.16 -23.38 -14.07
C ASN A 161 -2.82 -23.54 -15.45
N ASN A 162 -4.14 -23.49 -15.56
CA ASN A 162 -4.87 -23.51 -16.83
C ASN A 162 -5.25 -22.09 -17.26
N PRO A 163 -4.78 -21.61 -18.41
CA PRO A 163 -5.17 -20.30 -18.93
C PRO A 163 -6.63 -20.32 -19.42
N VAL A 164 -7.47 -19.47 -18.82
CA VAL A 164 -8.87 -19.25 -19.22
C VAL A 164 -8.98 -17.87 -19.88
N LYS A 165 -9.45 -17.84 -21.12
CA LYS A 165 -9.72 -16.58 -21.83
C LYS A 165 -11.05 -16.00 -21.36
N VAL A 166 -11.05 -14.73 -20.98
CA VAL A 166 -12.24 -14.01 -20.54
C VAL A 166 -12.23 -12.59 -21.07
N THR A 167 -13.40 -11.96 -21.09
CA THR A 167 -13.52 -10.51 -21.26
C THR A 167 -14.00 -9.92 -19.95
N LEU A 168 -13.17 -9.09 -19.31
CA LEU A 168 -13.56 -8.36 -18.12
C LEU A 168 -14.41 -7.15 -18.52
N PRO A 169 -15.64 -7.01 -18.01
CA PRO A 169 -16.50 -5.89 -18.37
C PRO A 169 -15.94 -4.54 -17.91
N SER A 170 -16.28 -3.50 -18.66
CA SER A 170 -16.12 -2.11 -18.23
C SER A 170 -16.77 -1.88 -16.87
N GLY A 171 -16.16 -1.04 -16.06
CA GLY A 171 -16.63 -0.73 -14.71
C GLY A 171 -16.19 -1.71 -13.63
N THR A 172 -15.63 -2.88 -13.99
CA THR A 172 -15.07 -3.82 -13.00
C THR A 172 -13.99 -3.14 -12.16
N VAL A 173 -14.10 -3.29 -10.84
CA VAL A 173 -13.16 -2.75 -9.87
C VAL A 173 -12.26 -3.87 -9.35
N PHE A 174 -10.96 -3.60 -9.33
CA PHE A 174 -9.94 -4.49 -8.83
C PHE A 174 -9.15 -3.82 -7.72
N ARG A 175 -8.74 -4.61 -6.74
CA ARG A 175 -7.53 -4.27 -5.98
C ARG A 175 -6.32 -4.58 -6.86
N GLY A 176 -5.32 -3.69 -6.87
CA GLY A 176 -4.12 -3.90 -7.66
C GLY A 176 -2.86 -3.35 -7.02
N ALA A 177 -1.72 -3.87 -7.46
CA ALA A 177 -0.40 -3.48 -7.02
C ALA A 177 0.45 -3.09 -8.22
N THR A 178 1.06 -1.89 -8.20
CA THR A 178 2.02 -1.49 -9.24
C THR A 178 3.43 -1.74 -8.77
N TYR A 179 4.27 -2.45 -9.52
CA TYR A 179 5.68 -2.70 -9.20
C TYR A 179 6.63 -2.27 -10.32
N VAL A 180 7.81 -1.76 -9.95
CA VAL A 180 8.85 -1.39 -10.90
C VAL A 180 10.02 -2.37 -10.84
N TYR A 181 10.42 -2.89 -12.00
CA TYR A 181 11.60 -3.72 -12.17
C TYR A 181 12.39 -3.32 -13.41
N LYS A 182 13.64 -2.89 -13.24
CA LYS A 182 14.56 -2.59 -14.36
C LYS A 182 13.91 -1.75 -15.47
N GLN A 183 13.43 -0.55 -15.13
CA GLN A 183 12.72 0.39 -16.03
C GLN A 183 11.36 -0.05 -16.56
N LYS A 184 10.89 -1.24 -16.21
CA LYS A 184 9.56 -1.72 -16.55
C LYS A 184 8.65 -1.52 -15.36
N THR A 185 7.43 -1.06 -15.62
CA THR A 185 6.40 -0.98 -14.59
C THR A 185 5.27 -1.93 -14.93
N TRP A 186 4.94 -2.77 -13.95
CA TRP A 186 3.90 -3.77 -14.00
C TRP A 186 2.76 -3.37 -13.07
N ILE A 187 1.54 -3.73 -13.45
CA ILE A 187 0.39 -3.70 -12.55
C ILE A 187 -0.14 -5.11 -12.44
N THR A 188 -0.32 -5.56 -11.21
CA THR A 188 -0.97 -6.82 -10.89
C THR A 188 -2.37 -6.50 -10.38
N LEU A 189 -3.41 -7.05 -10.99
CA LEU A 189 -4.80 -6.92 -10.56
C LEU A 189 -5.25 -8.23 -9.91
N SER A 190 -5.81 -8.16 -8.70
CA SER A 190 -6.30 -9.34 -7.98
C SER A 190 -7.64 -9.79 -8.55
N VAL A 191 -7.68 -10.98 -9.13
CA VAL A 191 -8.93 -11.63 -9.52
C VAL A 191 -9.61 -12.24 -8.29
N GLY A 192 -8.84 -12.65 -7.28
CA GLY A 192 -9.36 -13.11 -5.99
C GLY A 192 -10.14 -12.04 -5.22
N SER A 193 -10.08 -10.78 -5.66
CA SER A 193 -10.90 -9.68 -5.15
C SER A 193 -12.34 -9.67 -5.64
N LEU A 194 -12.67 -10.46 -6.64
CA LEU A 194 -14.00 -10.51 -7.22
C LEU A 194 -14.86 -11.58 -6.54
N SER A 195 -16.18 -11.36 -6.57
CA SER A 195 -17.17 -12.31 -6.06
C SER A 195 -17.14 -13.63 -6.83
N ASN A 196 -17.55 -14.70 -6.15
CA ASN A 196 -17.80 -15.98 -6.80
C ASN A 196 -18.88 -15.85 -7.87
N HIS A 197 -19.89 -15.00 -7.65
CA HIS A 197 -20.92 -14.69 -8.65
C HIS A 197 -20.30 -14.16 -9.95
N PHE A 198 -19.44 -13.14 -9.86
CA PHE A 198 -18.80 -12.53 -11.02
C PHE A 198 -17.87 -13.53 -11.72
N LEU A 199 -17.02 -14.26 -10.97
CA LEU A 199 -16.14 -15.26 -11.57
C LEU A 199 -16.92 -16.36 -12.30
N THR A 200 -18.00 -16.86 -11.70
CA THR A 200 -18.88 -17.86 -12.32
C THR A 200 -19.54 -17.30 -13.58
N SER A 201 -19.95 -16.03 -13.57
CA SER A 201 -20.54 -15.35 -14.74
C SER A 201 -19.58 -15.27 -15.93
N LEU A 202 -18.26 -15.27 -15.68
CA LEU A 202 -17.22 -15.32 -16.70
C LEU A 202 -16.88 -16.76 -17.15
N GLY A 203 -17.62 -17.76 -16.67
CA GLY A 203 -17.35 -19.18 -16.93
C GLY A 203 -16.11 -19.72 -16.20
N ILE A 204 -15.58 -18.97 -15.22
CA ILE A 204 -14.45 -19.41 -14.42
C ILE A 204 -14.96 -20.37 -13.36
N LYS A 205 -14.62 -21.66 -13.50
CA LYS A 205 -14.85 -22.66 -12.47
C LYS A 205 -13.61 -22.78 -11.59
N LEU A 206 -13.83 -22.76 -10.29
CA LEU A 206 -12.80 -22.81 -9.27
C LEU A 206 -12.72 -24.27 -8.83
N ASN A 207 -11.74 -25.03 -9.32
CA ASN A 207 -11.68 -26.48 -9.18
C ASN A 207 -10.39 -26.91 -8.47
N SER A 208 -10.13 -26.53 -7.22
CA SER A 208 -9.17 -27.30 -6.42
C SER A 208 -9.20 -26.97 -4.92
N SER A 209 -8.76 -27.97 -4.17
CA SER A 209 -8.32 -27.96 -2.78
C SER A 209 -6.91 -27.35 -2.60
N GLN A 210 -6.37 -26.66 -3.62
CA GLN A 210 -5.01 -26.10 -3.61
C GLN A 210 -5.02 -24.58 -3.79
N PHE A 211 -4.00 -23.94 -3.22
CA PHE A 211 -3.79 -22.50 -3.22
C PHE A 211 -3.69 -21.95 -4.64
N ASP A 212 -4.65 -21.12 -5.07
CA ASP A 212 -4.48 -20.32 -6.27
C ASP A 212 -4.82 -18.85 -6.04
N VAL A 213 -3.75 -18.09 -5.85
CA VAL A 213 -3.72 -16.63 -5.89
C VAL A 213 -3.91 -16.20 -7.34
N ARG A 214 -5.12 -15.77 -7.69
CA ARG A 214 -5.44 -15.41 -9.08
C ARG A 214 -5.16 -13.94 -9.34
N ASN A 215 -4.18 -13.70 -10.19
CA ASN A 215 -3.70 -12.37 -10.52
C ASN A 215 -3.56 -12.20 -12.03
N ILE A 216 -3.96 -11.03 -12.54
CA ILE A 216 -3.63 -10.60 -13.90
C ILE A 216 -2.43 -9.66 -13.80
N THR A 217 -1.31 -10.04 -14.41
CA THR A 217 -0.09 -9.21 -14.43
C THR A 217 0.07 -8.55 -15.80
N LEU A 218 0.01 -7.22 -15.84
CA LEU A 218 0.09 -6.42 -17.06
C LEU A 218 1.34 -5.54 -17.05
N LEU A 219 2.15 -5.62 -18.11
CA LEU A 219 3.19 -4.63 -18.39
C LEU A 219 2.53 -3.38 -18.98
N TYR A 220 2.71 -2.21 -18.38
CA TYR A 220 2.09 -1.00 -18.90
C TYR A 220 3.04 0.16 -19.20
N SER A 221 4.29 0.10 -18.77
CA SER A 221 5.31 1.05 -19.23
C SER A 221 6.67 0.41 -19.32
N SER A 222 7.37 0.71 -20.41
CA SER A 222 8.79 0.45 -20.58
C SER A 222 9.48 1.79 -20.81
N LYS A 223 10.33 2.20 -19.87
CA LYS A 223 11.18 3.42 -19.91
C LYS A 223 10.59 4.79 -19.56
N ASP A 224 9.30 4.97 -19.26
CA ASP A 224 8.80 6.33 -19.00
C ASP A 224 7.78 6.47 -17.84
N LEU A 225 8.08 7.46 -16.98
CA LEU A 225 7.21 8.20 -16.04
C LEU A 225 6.85 7.61 -14.66
N ASN A 226 6.51 8.55 -13.76
CA ASN A 226 5.66 8.28 -12.58
C ASN A 226 4.48 7.46 -13.08
N PRO A 227 4.24 6.24 -12.58
CA PRO A 227 3.31 5.32 -13.19
C PRO A 227 1.92 5.95 -13.22
N THR A 228 1.54 6.45 -14.38
CA THR A 228 0.13 6.66 -14.70
C THR A 228 -0.37 5.29 -15.12
N PRO A 229 -1.47 4.78 -14.52
CA PRO A 229 -2.11 3.58 -15.00
C PRO A 229 -2.38 3.65 -16.51
N PRO A 230 -2.48 2.51 -17.22
CA PRO A 230 -2.97 2.49 -18.60
C PRO A 230 -4.29 3.27 -18.73
N SER A 231 -4.58 3.84 -19.91
CA SER A 231 -5.81 4.61 -20.14
C SER A 231 -7.11 3.83 -19.87
N TYR A 232 -7.06 2.51 -19.99
CA TYR A 232 -8.19 1.61 -19.70
C TYR A 232 -8.37 1.34 -18.18
N LEU A 233 -7.50 1.87 -17.31
CA LEU A 233 -7.60 1.79 -15.85
C LEU A 233 -7.60 3.18 -15.22
N THR A 234 -8.60 3.45 -14.40
CA THR A 234 -8.65 4.63 -13.54
C THR A 234 -8.35 4.23 -12.10
N SER A 235 -7.41 4.93 -11.43
CA SER A 235 -7.24 4.76 -9.98
C SER A 235 -8.42 5.40 -9.25
N ILE A 236 -9.01 4.67 -8.31
CA ILE A 236 -10.14 5.11 -7.49
C ILE A 236 -9.81 4.97 -6.00
N SER A 237 -10.59 5.63 -5.15
CA SER A 237 -10.60 5.36 -3.71
C SER A 237 -11.08 3.93 -3.43
N ALA A 238 -10.74 3.42 -2.25
CA ALA A 238 -11.34 2.16 -1.78
C ALA A 238 -12.87 2.30 -1.77
N PRO A 239 -13.63 1.31 -2.29
CA PRO A 239 -15.07 1.29 -2.12
C PRO A 239 -15.44 1.30 -0.63
N ASP A 240 -16.44 2.12 -0.27
CA ASP A 240 -16.77 2.41 1.12
C ASP A 240 -17.37 1.21 1.88
N PHE A 241 -17.92 0.24 1.15
CA PHE A 241 -18.44 -1.02 1.66
C PHE A 241 -17.35 -2.07 1.95
N LEU A 242 -16.08 -1.79 1.62
CA LEU A 242 -14.99 -2.72 1.97
C LEU A 242 -14.61 -2.58 3.44
N PHE A 243 -14.32 -3.71 4.09
CA PHE A 243 -13.82 -3.69 5.46
C PHE A 243 -12.52 -2.87 5.56
N PRO A 244 -12.42 -1.91 6.49
CA PRO A 244 -11.19 -1.16 6.69
C PRO A 244 -10.10 -2.10 7.25
N ARG A 245 -9.02 -2.29 6.50
CA ARG A 245 -7.79 -2.91 7.03
C ARG A 245 -7.10 -1.94 7.99
N THR A 246 -6.40 -2.46 8.99
CA THR A 246 -5.59 -1.64 9.91
C THR A 246 -4.10 -1.73 9.77
N THR A 247 -3.55 -2.83 9.24
CA THR A 247 -2.13 -2.82 8.93
C THR A 247 -1.83 -2.13 7.62
N GLY A 248 -0.80 -1.28 7.67
CA GLY A 248 -0.13 -0.82 6.47
C GLY A 248 0.25 -2.01 5.61
N ASP A 249 0.19 -1.82 4.30
CA ASP A 249 0.39 -2.81 3.25
C ASP A 249 1.86 -3.31 3.20
N THR A 250 2.36 -3.85 4.30
CA THR A 250 3.79 -4.09 4.54
C THR A 250 4.32 -5.29 3.77
N ASP A 251 3.46 -6.24 3.40
CA ASP A 251 3.82 -7.39 2.55
C ASP A 251 3.42 -7.23 1.08
N GLY A 252 3.45 -5.99 0.58
CA GLY A 252 3.25 -5.65 -0.83
C GLY A 252 4.35 -6.15 -1.79
N LYS A 253 5.07 -7.23 -1.47
CA LYS A 253 6.19 -7.69 -2.31
C LYS A 253 5.75 -8.36 -3.59
N THR A 254 4.57 -8.99 -3.65
CA THR A 254 4.15 -9.69 -4.88
C THR A 254 2.65 -9.85 -5.09
N SER A 255 1.79 -9.72 -4.07
CA SER A 255 0.37 -10.02 -4.25
C SER A 255 -0.57 -8.89 -3.87
N PRO A 256 -1.42 -8.40 -4.79
CA PRO A 256 -2.58 -7.56 -4.46
C PRO A 256 -3.69 -8.35 -3.74
N ASP A 257 -3.42 -9.58 -3.30
CA ASP A 257 -4.40 -10.39 -2.61
C ASP A 257 -4.84 -9.78 -1.30
N TRP A 258 -6.10 -10.07 -1.06
CA TRP A 258 -6.97 -9.40 -0.17
C TRP A 258 -7.18 -10.29 1.05
N GLN A 259 -6.88 -9.76 2.23
CA GLN A 259 -7.12 -10.45 3.50
C GLN A 259 -8.09 -9.66 4.37
N ASN A 260 -9.29 -9.37 3.86
CA ASN A 260 -10.38 -8.82 4.66
C ASN A 260 -11.36 -9.89 5.12
N ASN A 261 -10.97 -11.16 5.08
CA ASN A 261 -11.85 -12.20 5.61
C ASN A 261 -12.03 -11.96 7.11
N LEU A 262 -13.29 -11.98 7.54
CA LEU A 262 -13.67 -12.02 8.94
C LEU A 262 -14.02 -13.48 9.23
N TYR A 263 -13.25 -14.11 10.11
CA TYR A 263 -13.45 -15.50 10.52
C TYR A 263 -14.36 -15.56 11.73
N VAL A 264 -15.27 -16.53 11.78
CA VAL A 264 -16.19 -16.71 12.91
C VAL A 264 -15.42 -17.06 14.20
N GLY A 265 -15.83 -16.47 15.32
CA GLY A 265 -15.32 -16.74 16.66
C GLY A 265 -14.47 -15.62 17.27
N LYS A 266 -14.25 -15.72 18.58
CA LYS A 266 -13.30 -14.89 19.33
C LYS A 266 -11.95 -15.64 19.30
N SER A 267 -10.92 -15.01 18.75
CA SER A 267 -9.55 -15.54 18.58
C SER A 267 -9.16 -16.71 19.49
N GLU A 268 -8.76 -17.86 18.91
CA GLU A 268 -7.96 -18.95 19.51
C GLU A 268 -7.98 -20.17 18.59
N ILE A 269 -7.43 -20.04 17.39
CA ILE A 269 -7.45 -21.13 16.41
C ILE A 269 -6.06 -21.41 15.92
N THR A 270 -5.65 -22.67 16.13
CA THR A 270 -4.39 -23.25 15.71
C THR A 270 -4.16 -23.06 14.22
N TRP A 271 -2.91 -22.80 13.84
CA TRP A 271 -2.45 -22.88 12.47
C TRP A 271 -3.08 -24.08 11.74
N GLY A 272 -3.77 -23.81 10.62
CA GLY A 272 -4.36 -24.83 9.76
C GLY A 272 -5.83 -25.19 10.02
N ALA A 273 -6.49 -24.62 11.03
CA ALA A 273 -7.93 -24.85 11.20
C ALA A 273 -8.75 -24.05 10.19
N GLN A 274 -9.80 -24.71 9.71
CA GLN A 274 -10.72 -24.15 8.72
C GLN A 274 -11.82 -23.45 9.49
N LEU A 275 -12.04 -22.19 9.17
CA LEU A 275 -13.10 -21.41 9.78
C LEU A 275 -14.08 -20.90 8.74
N PRO A 276 -15.37 -20.89 9.07
CA PRO A 276 -16.32 -20.09 8.33
C PRO A 276 -15.86 -18.64 8.30
N TYR A 277 -16.06 -17.98 7.16
CA TYR A 277 -15.62 -16.61 6.99
C TYR A 277 -16.60 -15.78 6.16
N LEU A 278 -16.61 -14.49 6.45
CA LEU A 278 -17.32 -13.44 5.74
C LEU A 278 -16.31 -12.58 4.98
N ARG A 279 -16.64 -12.18 3.75
CA ARG A 279 -15.87 -11.19 3.00
C ARG A 279 -16.76 -10.22 2.23
N THR A 280 -16.20 -9.06 1.92
CA THR A 280 -16.72 -8.13 0.89
C THR A 280 -15.81 -8.17 -0.33
N THR A 281 -16.35 -8.01 -1.53
CA THR A 281 -15.62 -8.11 -2.81
C THR A 281 -15.65 -6.79 -3.58
N THR A 282 -14.67 -6.52 -4.45
CA THR A 282 -14.50 -5.18 -5.07
C THR A 282 -15.61 -4.86 -6.08
N ASP A 283 -16.24 -5.90 -6.60
CA ASP A 283 -17.41 -5.85 -7.47
C ASP A 283 -18.74 -5.70 -6.71
N GLY A 284 -18.71 -5.52 -5.39
CA GLY A 284 -19.87 -5.09 -4.61
C GLY A 284 -20.73 -6.23 -4.08
N TYR A 285 -20.12 -7.36 -3.70
CA TYR A 285 -20.82 -8.45 -3.02
C TYR A 285 -20.34 -8.62 -1.60
N VAL A 286 -21.21 -9.18 -0.76
CA VAL A 286 -20.89 -9.78 0.52
C VAL A 286 -21.08 -11.30 0.40
N GLU A 287 -20.10 -12.07 0.86
CA GLU A 287 -20.10 -13.53 0.72
C GLU A 287 -19.74 -14.19 2.03
N TYR A 288 -20.56 -15.15 2.44
CA TYR A 288 -20.35 -15.97 3.62
C TYR A 288 -20.09 -17.43 3.22
N TYR A 289 -19.04 -18.00 3.78
CA TYR A 289 -18.60 -19.37 3.55
C TYR A 289 -18.78 -20.14 4.85
N GLY A 290 -19.95 -20.77 5.02
CA GLY A 290 -20.33 -21.52 6.23
C GLY A 290 -19.86 -22.97 6.25
N ASN A 291 -19.71 -23.60 5.07
CA ASN A 291 -19.32 -25.00 4.93
C ASN A 291 -17.94 -25.13 4.27
N ILE A 292 -16.96 -25.61 5.03
CA ILE A 292 -15.56 -25.78 4.57
C ILE A 292 -15.12 -27.26 4.52
N THR A 293 -16.06 -28.21 4.47
CA THR A 293 -15.74 -29.65 4.42
C THR A 293 -15.03 -30.03 3.11
N GLY A 294 -13.89 -30.74 3.22
CA GLY A 294 -13.18 -31.32 2.07
C GLY A 294 -11.90 -30.58 1.63
N GLN A 295 -11.50 -29.53 2.34
CA GLN A 295 -10.26 -28.82 2.06
C GLN A 295 -9.10 -29.51 2.79
N THR A 296 -8.07 -29.95 2.07
CA THR A 296 -6.90 -30.62 2.65
C THR A 296 -6.12 -29.66 3.54
N GLN A 297 -5.63 -30.20 4.67
CA GLN A 297 -4.82 -29.50 5.66
C GLN A 297 -3.71 -28.69 5.00
N GLY A 298 -3.66 -27.40 5.32
CA GLY A 298 -2.68 -26.48 4.76
C GLY A 298 -3.25 -25.10 4.49
N PHE A 299 -4.05 -24.55 5.40
CA PHE A 299 -4.33 -23.11 5.38
C PHE A 299 -3.06 -22.37 5.76
N SER A 300 -2.27 -22.09 4.74
CA SER A 300 -1.44 -20.90 4.75
C SER A 300 -2.38 -19.70 4.76
N ILE A 301 -2.29 -18.90 5.80
CA ILE A 301 -2.54 -17.46 5.94
C ILE A 301 -2.42 -16.54 4.67
N TRP A 302 -2.23 -17.09 3.47
CA TRP A 302 -2.02 -16.43 2.18
C TRP A 302 -3.07 -16.78 1.09
N GLY A 303 -4.19 -17.45 1.39
CA GLY A 303 -5.11 -17.93 0.33
C GLY A 303 -6.60 -17.96 0.69
N ASN A 304 -7.43 -17.48 -0.23
CA ASN A 304 -8.88 -17.72 -0.22
C ASN A 304 -9.16 -19.12 -0.80
N PRO A 305 -10.01 -19.95 -0.17
CA PRO A 305 -10.51 -21.17 -0.78
C PRO A 305 -11.54 -20.78 -1.83
N LEU A 306 -11.07 -20.35 -3.00
CA LEU A 306 -11.90 -19.93 -4.11
C LEU A 306 -12.68 -21.12 -4.72
N GLY A 307 -12.32 -22.38 -4.43
CA GLY A 307 -12.90 -23.58 -5.05
C GLY A 307 -14.30 -24.00 -4.60
N VAL A 308 -14.90 -23.37 -3.58
CA VAL A 308 -16.22 -23.75 -3.04
C VAL A 308 -17.16 -22.56 -3.21
N PRO A 309 -18.38 -22.73 -3.76
CA PRO A 309 -19.37 -21.67 -3.77
C PRO A 309 -19.66 -21.17 -2.35
N PRO A 310 -19.89 -19.87 -2.14
CA PRO A 310 -20.30 -19.35 -0.84
C PRO A 310 -21.63 -19.97 -0.40
N THR A 311 -21.79 -20.15 0.90
CA THR A 311 -23.06 -20.58 1.52
C THR A 311 -24.14 -19.53 1.28
N ALA A 312 -23.78 -18.25 1.38
CA ALA A 312 -24.65 -17.13 1.02
C ALA A 312 -23.84 -16.04 0.29
N SER A 313 -24.42 -15.43 -0.73
CA SER A 313 -23.80 -14.34 -1.50
C SER A 313 -24.88 -13.37 -1.92
N GLU A 314 -24.68 -12.09 -1.60
CA GLU A 314 -25.65 -11.03 -1.87
C GLU A 314 -24.94 -9.80 -2.45
N GLN A 315 -25.60 -9.16 -3.42
CA GLN A 315 -25.12 -7.89 -3.94
C GLN A 315 -25.39 -6.79 -2.92
N ILE A 316 -24.37 -6.01 -2.59
CA ILE A 316 -24.49 -4.85 -1.71
C ILE A 316 -25.22 -3.75 -2.49
N LEU A 317 -26.41 -3.40 -2.03
CA LEU A 317 -27.26 -2.39 -2.66
C LEU A 317 -27.00 -0.99 -2.09
N ASP A 318 -26.62 -0.93 -0.81
CA ASP A 318 -26.21 0.30 -0.14
C ASP A 318 -25.28 -0.03 1.04
N SER A 319 -24.53 0.98 1.51
CA SER A 319 -23.65 0.83 2.67
C SER A 319 -23.47 2.15 3.41
N GLU A 320 -23.40 2.08 4.73
CA GLU A 320 -23.15 3.24 5.59
C GLU A 320 -21.95 2.97 6.48
N LYS A 321 -21.06 3.96 6.63
CA LYS A 321 -19.90 3.87 7.49
C LYS A 321 -19.92 4.98 8.52
N SER A 322 -19.91 4.62 9.80
CA SER A 322 -19.92 5.56 10.92
C SER A 322 -18.98 5.06 12.02
N GLY A 323 -17.88 5.81 12.24
CA GLY A 323 -16.83 5.41 13.16
C GLY A 323 -16.27 4.02 12.83
N ASN A 324 -16.40 3.09 13.79
CA ASN A 324 -15.95 1.71 13.68
C ASN A 324 -17.02 0.75 13.14
N THR A 325 -18.18 1.27 12.71
CA THR A 325 -19.31 0.48 12.21
C THR A 325 -19.43 0.62 10.71
N LEU A 326 -19.54 -0.52 10.03
CA LEU A 326 -20.00 -0.64 8.66
C LEU A 326 -21.36 -1.33 8.66
N THR A 327 -22.32 -0.73 7.98
CA THR A 327 -23.66 -1.30 7.78
C THR A 327 -23.80 -1.62 6.30
N LEU A 328 -24.19 -2.85 5.96
CA LEU A 328 -24.45 -3.29 4.60
C LEU A 328 -25.95 -3.54 4.43
N TYR A 329 -26.49 -3.17 3.27
CA TYR A 329 -27.88 -3.41 2.90
C TYR A 329 -27.97 -4.24 1.61
N TYR A 330 -28.78 -5.28 1.62
CA TYR A 330 -28.94 -6.20 0.49
C TYR A 330 -30.35 -6.83 0.44
N ALA A 331 -30.63 -7.63 -0.59
CA ALA A 331 -31.99 -8.02 -0.94
C ALA A 331 -32.56 -9.15 -0.08
N SER A 332 -31.75 -10.16 0.23
CA SER A 332 -32.21 -11.40 0.89
C SER A 332 -31.40 -11.74 2.13
N HIS A 333 -31.99 -12.51 3.06
CA HIS A 333 -31.29 -13.03 4.24
C HIS A 333 -30.05 -13.85 3.84
N MET A 334 -28.92 -13.57 4.48
CA MET A 334 -27.71 -14.38 4.35
C MET A 334 -27.69 -15.54 5.36
N GLU A 335 -27.91 -16.76 4.88
CA GLU A 335 -27.89 -17.97 5.71
C GLU A 335 -26.58 -18.05 6.54
N GLY A 336 -26.74 -18.28 7.85
CA GLY A 336 -25.63 -18.38 8.80
C GLY A 336 -25.18 -17.05 9.41
N LEU A 337 -25.75 -15.92 8.99
CA LEU A 337 -25.53 -14.61 9.60
C LEU A 337 -26.76 -14.11 10.35
N GLN A 338 -26.56 -13.16 11.26
CA GLN A 338 -27.61 -12.52 12.06
C GLN A 338 -27.94 -11.13 11.50
N ASP A 339 -28.31 -11.08 10.22
CA ASP A 339 -28.85 -9.86 9.61
C ASP A 339 -30.32 -9.65 10.00
N LYS A 340 -30.84 -8.45 9.75
CA LYS A 340 -32.21 -8.08 10.11
C LYS A 340 -32.93 -7.47 8.93
N GLN A 341 -34.17 -7.88 8.71
CA GLN A 341 -35.04 -7.21 7.77
C GLN A 341 -35.41 -5.82 8.30
N VAL A 342 -35.20 -4.79 7.48
CA VAL A 342 -35.46 -3.38 7.79
C VAL A 342 -36.11 -2.68 6.60
N THR A 343 -36.73 -1.53 6.84
CA THR A 343 -37.09 -0.60 5.76
C THR A 343 -35.95 0.40 5.56
N HIS A 344 -35.28 0.34 4.42
CA HIS A 344 -34.19 1.25 4.04
C HIS A 344 -34.51 1.92 2.70
N ASN A 345 -34.41 3.25 2.63
CA ASN A 345 -34.77 4.03 1.44
C ASN A 345 -36.14 3.66 0.83
N GLY A 346 -37.13 3.40 1.69
CA GLY A 346 -38.49 3.02 1.30
C GLY A 346 -38.66 1.60 0.75
N ARG A 347 -37.64 0.74 0.87
CA ARG A 347 -37.69 -0.67 0.43
C ARG A 347 -37.42 -1.59 1.61
N SER A 348 -38.05 -2.76 1.61
CA SER A 348 -37.67 -3.85 2.51
C SER A 348 -36.32 -4.42 2.07
N MET A 349 -35.33 -4.39 2.95
CA MET A 349 -33.97 -4.91 2.73
C MET A 349 -33.51 -5.67 3.97
N TYR A 350 -32.43 -6.42 3.84
CA TYR A 350 -31.70 -6.98 4.97
C TYR A 350 -30.50 -6.10 5.30
N GLN A 351 -30.29 -5.89 6.60
CA GLN A 351 -29.21 -5.08 7.16
C GLN A 351 -28.25 -5.96 7.94
N LEU A 352 -26.97 -5.91 7.57
CA LEU A 352 -25.87 -6.51 8.32
C LEU A 352 -25.00 -5.43 8.93
N ILE A 353 -24.90 -5.44 10.26
CA ILE A 353 -24.08 -4.51 11.02
C ILE A 353 -22.75 -5.18 11.37
N ILE A 354 -21.64 -4.53 11.04
CA ILE A 354 -20.28 -5.01 11.26
C ILE A 354 -19.53 -3.97 12.07
N GLN A 355 -19.21 -4.30 13.31
CA GLN A 355 -18.63 -3.38 14.29
C GLN A 355 -17.23 -3.82 14.67
N LYS A 356 -16.24 -3.01 14.30
CA LYS A 356 -14.87 -3.21 14.76
C LYS A 356 -14.74 -2.88 16.25
N GLN A 357 -14.16 -3.79 17.02
CA GLN A 357 -13.91 -3.62 18.45
C GLN A 357 -12.61 -2.82 18.70
N SER A 358 -12.51 -2.16 19.85
CA SER A 358 -11.39 -1.26 20.18
C SER A 358 -10.09 -2.00 20.47
N GLU A 359 -10.17 -3.18 21.08
CA GLU A 359 -9.00 -3.93 21.54
C GLU A 359 -8.74 -5.14 20.65
N PRO A 360 -7.57 -5.22 19.98
CA PRO A 360 -7.16 -6.45 19.32
C PRO A 360 -6.68 -7.48 20.35
N VAL A 361 -6.78 -8.76 20.00
CA VAL A 361 -6.19 -9.85 20.78
C VAL A 361 -4.80 -10.14 20.24
N VAL A 362 -3.80 -10.26 21.10
CA VAL A 362 -2.43 -10.56 20.70
C VAL A 362 -2.07 -11.97 21.17
N VAL A 363 -1.79 -12.87 20.22
CA VAL A 363 -1.30 -14.22 20.49
C VAL A 363 0.22 -14.23 20.25
N LYS A 364 0.96 -14.77 21.21
CA LYS A 364 2.42 -14.91 21.14
C LYS A 364 2.76 -16.40 21.09
N ASN A 365 3.44 -16.80 20.03
CA ASN A 365 4.00 -18.15 19.90
C ASN A 365 5.47 -18.12 20.30
N TYR A 366 5.93 -19.18 20.96
CA TYR A 366 7.30 -19.30 21.45
C TYR A 366 7.94 -20.58 20.88
N TYR A 367 9.22 -20.50 20.56
CA TYR A 367 10.03 -21.68 20.25
C TYR A 367 10.21 -22.55 21.51
N SER A 368 10.66 -23.79 21.33
CA SER A 368 10.97 -24.70 22.44
C SER A 368 12.06 -24.17 23.38
N ASP A 369 12.91 -23.24 22.92
CA ASP A 369 13.93 -22.56 23.72
C ASP A 369 13.40 -21.34 24.50
N GLY A 370 12.09 -21.08 24.44
CA GLY A 370 11.42 -19.98 25.15
C GLY A 370 11.52 -18.61 24.46
N LYS A 371 12.19 -18.50 23.31
CA LYS A 371 12.21 -17.25 22.53
C LYS A 371 10.89 -17.04 21.80
N LEU A 372 10.45 -15.79 21.71
CA LEU A 372 9.29 -15.42 20.92
C LEU A 372 9.54 -15.80 19.45
N SER A 373 8.69 -16.67 18.89
CA SER A 373 8.78 -17.08 17.50
C SER A 373 7.92 -16.22 16.59
N GLU A 374 6.74 -15.84 17.06
CA GLU A 374 5.74 -15.10 16.27
C GLU A 374 4.79 -14.34 17.18
N LYS A 375 4.31 -13.19 16.70
CA LYS A 375 3.26 -12.41 17.33
C LYS A 375 2.14 -12.18 16.33
N THR A 376 0.96 -12.73 16.62
CA THR A 376 -0.21 -12.54 15.77
C THR A 376 -1.18 -11.58 16.46
N VAL A 377 -1.60 -10.55 15.74
CA VAL A 377 -2.59 -9.58 16.20
C VAL A 377 -3.92 -9.93 15.53
N TYR A 378 -4.94 -10.18 16.32
CA TYR A 378 -6.29 -10.51 15.87
C TYR A 378 -7.20 -9.34 16.16
N GLU A 379 -7.61 -8.64 15.10
CA GLU A 379 -8.64 -7.64 15.24
C GLU A 379 -9.99 -8.30 15.48
N GLN A 380 -10.76 -7.77 16.43
CA GLN A 380 -12.05 -8.33 16.80
C GLN A 380 -13.20 -7.52 16.18
N TYR A 381 -14.25 -8.23 15.79
CA TYR A 381 -15.44 -7.69 15.14
C TYR A 381 -16.70 -8.32 15.75
N LEU A 382 -17.81 -7.57 15.73
CA LEU A 382 -19.15 -8.11 15.89
C LEU A 382 -19.89 -7.97 14.56
N VAL A 383 -20.33 -9.09 14.00
CA VAL A 383 -21.09 -9.17 12.74
C VAL A 383 -22.49 -9.66 13.09
N GLY A 384 -23.51 -8.80 12.96
CA GLY A 384 -24.86 -9.12 13.44
C GLY A 384 -24.91 -9.41 14.94
N GLY A 385 -23.92 -8.95 15.72
CA GLY A 385 -23.75 -9.27 17.14
C GLY A 385 -23.00 -10.58 17.43
N GLN A 386 -22.66 -11.37 16.41
CA GLN A 386 -21.81 -12.55 16.56
C GLN A 386 -20.33 -12.18 16.50
N PRO A 387 -19.45 -12.85 17.27
CA PRO A 387 -18.03 -12.55 17.26
C PRO A 387 -17.34 -13.07 16.00
N PHE A 388 -16.51 -12.20 15.42
CA PHE A 388 -15.63 -12.49 14.29
C PHE A 388 -14.25 -11.90 14.56
N HIS A 389 -13.23 -12.38 13.85
CA HIS A 389 -11.90 -11.81 13.88
C HIS A 389 -11.26 -11.72 12.49
N ASN A 390 -10.37 -10.75 12.31
CA ASN A 390 -9.45 -10.70 11.18
C ASN A 390 -8.04 -11.06 11.66
N LEU A 391 -7.27 -11.70 10.79
CA LEU A 391 -5.89 -12.07 11.07
C LEU A 391 -4.94 -10.97 10.60
N ASP A 392 -4.19 -10.37 11.52
CA ASP A 392 -3.04 -9.53 11.21
C ASP A 392 -1.75 -10.19 11.73
N LEU A 393 -1.01 -10.83 10.83
CA LEU A 393 0.28 -11.44 11.17
C LEU A 393 1.37 -10.37 11.20
N GLN A 394 2.01 -10.22 12.35
CA GLN A 394 3.23 -9.42 12.48
C GLN A 394 4.40 -10.37 12.74
N TYR A 395 5.18 -10.66 11.70
CA TYR A 395 6.44 -11.35 11.85
C TYR A 395 7.47 -10.41 12.49
N ASP A 396 7.73 -10.57 13.77
CA ASP A 396 8.96 -10.07 14.40
C ASP A 396 10.09 -11.06 14.11
N TYR A 397 10.73 -10.92 12.94
CA TYR A 397 12.05 -11.52 12.76
C TYR A 397 13.04 -10.69 13.57
N GLU A 398 13.33 -11.11 14.80
CA GLU A 398 14.59 -10.75 15.45
C GLU A 398 15.71 -11.38 14.62
N TYR A 399 16.17 -10.66 13.60
CA TYR A 399 17.51 -10.92 13.06
C TYR A 399 18.47 -10.64 14.21
N GLY A 400 19.01 -11.72 14.80
CA GLY A 400 20.10 -11.63 15.75
C GLY A 400 21.22 -10.77 15.17
N ASP A 401 21.67 -9.80 15.98
CA ASP A 401 22.73 -8.85 15.68
C ASP A 401 24.04 -9.51 15.21
#